data_AF-F3FZR3-F1
#
_entry.id   AF-F3FZR3-F1
#
_cell.length_a   1.000
_cell.length_b   1.000
_cell.length_c   1.000
_cell.angle_alpha   90.00
_cell.angle_beta   90.00
_cell.angle_gamma   90.00
#
_symmetry.space_group_name_H-M   'P 1'
#
loop_
_entity.id
_entity.type
_entity.pdbx_description
1 polymer ?
#
loop_
_entity_poly.entity_id
_entity_poly.type
_entity_poly.pdbx_seq_one_letter_code
_entity_poly.pdbx_strand_id
1 'polypeptide(L)' 'AYPADRITYMLQDSAPTAVLAQRTTLGLLTDVSVPLINLD' A
#
# COMPACT_ATOMS: atom_id res chain seq x y z
N ALA A 1 19.96 0.43 0.86
CA ALA A 1 18.71 1.20 0.69
C ALA A 1 17.62 0.22 0.29
N TYR A 2 16.53 0.15 1.05
CA TYR A 2 15.39 -0.71 0.70
C TYR A 2 14.50 0.08 -0.27
N PRO A 3 14.37 -0.33 -1.55
CA PRO A 3 13.67 0.48 -2.53
C PRO A 3 12.17 0.48 -2.24
N ALA A 4 11.57 1.67 -2.29
CA ALA A 4 10.14 1.89 -2.03
C ALA A 4 9.23 1.04 -2.94
N ASP A 5 9.74 0.64 -4.12
CA ASP A 5 9.03 -0.16 -5.10
C ASP A 5 8.65 -1.57 -4.60
N ARG A 6 9.28 -2.07 -3.54
CA ARG A 6 9.02 -3.42 -3.01
C ARG A 6 7.61 -3.59 -2.46
N ILE A 7 7.02 -2.53 -1.89
CA ILE A 7 5.66 -2.58 -1.35
C ILE A 7 4.66 -2.76 -2.49
N THR A 8 4.82 -2.03 -3.60
CA THR A 8 3.96 -2.15 -4.78
C THR A 8 3.99 -3.57 -5.35
N TYR A 9 5.18 -4.16 -5.52
CA TYR A 9 5.30 -5.54 -6.00
C TYR A 9 4.66 -6.56 -5.05
N MET A 10 4.84 -6.42 -3.74
CA MET A 10 4.23 -7.32 -2.76
C MET A 10 2.70 -7.21 -2.76
N LEU A 11 2.17 -5.99 -2.89
CA LEU A 11 0.72 -5.75 -2.97
C LEU A 11 0.13 -6.31 -4.27
N GLN A 12 0.85 -6.21 -5.39
CA GLN A 12 0.40 -6.77 -6.66
C GLN A 12 0.39 -8.31 -6.63
N ASP A 13 1.44 -8.94 -6.09
CA ASP A 13 1.57 -10.39 -6.03
C ASP A 13 0.62 -11.04 -5.00
N SER A 14 0.39 -10.37 -3.87
CA SER A 14 -0.45 -10.91 -2.78
C SER A 14 -1.96 -10.76 -3.02
N ALA A 15 -2.39 -9.98 -4.02
CA ALA A 15 -3.79 -9.64 -4.30
C ALA A 15 -4.62 -9.35 -3.01
N PRO A 16 -4.18 -8.39 -2.16
CA PRO A 16 -4.80 -8.16 -0.86
C PRO A 16 -6.20 -7.59 -1.01
N THR A 17 -7.15 -8.08 -0.21
CA THR A 17 -8.53 -7.57 -0.22
C THR A 17 -8.63 -6.15 0.36
N ALA A 18 -7.71 -5.76 1.23
CA ALA A 18 -7.63 -4.41 1.81
C ALA A 18 -6.19 -4.10 2.23
N VAL A 19 -5.81 -2.83 2.21
CA VAL A 19 -4.47 -2.36 2.63
C VAL A 19 -4.63 -1.38 3.78
N LEU A 20 -3.97 -1.70 4.89
CA LEU A 20 -3.92 -0.84 6.07
C LEU A 20 -2.70 0.07 5.98
N ALA A 21 -2.90 1.38 6.07
CA ALA A 21 -1.85 2.37 5.95
C ALA A 21 -2.09 3.58 6.86
N GLN A 22 -1.03 4.32 7.18
CA GLN A 22 -1.13 5.58 7.92
C GLN A 22 -1.28 6.75 6.96
N ARG A 23 -1.87 7.87 7.43
CA ARG A 23 -2.19 9.02 6.56
C ARG A 23 -0.98 9.64 5.86
N THR A 24 0.19 9.59 6.48
CA THR A 24 1.48 10.03 5.93
C THR A 24 1.99 9.13 4.81
N THR A 25 1.60 7.85 4.81
CA THR A 25 2.04 6.81 3.86
C THR A 25 0.99 6.57 2.77
N LEU A 26 -0.26 6.99 2.98
CA LEU A 26 -1.33 6.89 1.97
C LEU A 26 -0.97 7.56 0.65
N GLY A 27 -0.25 8.69 0.68
CA GLY A 27 0.19 9.38 -0.54
C GLY A 27 1.15 8.56 -1.41
N LEU A 28 1.82 7.56 -0.83
CA LEU A 28 2.72 6.63 -1.52
C LEU A 28 1.96 5.42 -2.12
N LEU A 29 0.69 5.23 -1.77
CA LEU A 29 -0.14 4.07 -2.13
C LEU A 29 -1.28 4.45 -3.10
N THR A 30 -1.17 5.60 -3.76
CA THR A 30 -2.25 6.21 -4.59
C THR A 30 -2.69 5.33 -5.77
N ASP A 31 -1.85 4.39 -6.24
CA ASP A 31 -2.14 3.50 -7.37
C ASP A 31 -2.72 2.12 -6.98
N VAL A 32 -3.07 1.90 -5.72
CA VAL A 32 -3.60 0.60 -5.29
C VAL A 32 -5.13 0.57 -5.47
N SER A 33 -5.64 -0.37 -6.29
CA SER A 33 -7.08 -0.53 -6.58
C SER A 33 -7.90 -1.20 -5.47
N VAL A 34 -7.31 -1.41 -4.30
CA VAL A 34 -7.92 -2.13 -3.18
C VAL A 34 -8.30 -1.12 -2.08
N PRO A 35 -9.32 -1.40 -1.25
CA PRO A 35 -9.71 -0.48 -0.19
C PRO A 35 -8.54 -0.20 0.77
N LEU A 36 -8.24 1.09 0.92
CA LEU A 36 -7.25 1.60 1.86
C LEU A 36 -7.91 1.93 3.19
N ILE A 37 -7.48 1.28 4.25
CA ILE A 37 -7.93 1.51 5.62
C ILE A 37 -6.88 2.39 6.30
N ASN A 38 -7.32 3.52 6.87
CA ASN A 38 -6.43 4.35 7.68
C ASN A 38 -6.28 3.74 9.08
N LEU A 39 -5.04 3.65 9.56
CA LEU A 39 -4.72 3.13 10.90
C LEU A 39 -4.70 4.21 12.00
N ASP A 40 -4.82 5.49 11.64
CA ASP A 40 -4.97 6.61 12.61
C ASP A 40 -6.37 6.69 13.25
#